data_AF-A0A2D6NVI4-F1
#
_entry.id   AF-A0A2D6NVI4-F1
#
_cell.length_a   1.000
_cell.length_b   1.000
_cell.length_c   1.000
_cell.angle_alpha   90.00
_cell.angle_beta   90.00
_cell.angle_gamma   90.00
#
_symmetry.space_group_name_H-M   'P 1'
#
loop_
_entity.id
_entity.type
_entity.pdbx_description
1 polymer ?
#
loop_
_entity_poly.entity_id
_entity_poly.type
_entity_poly.pdbx_seq_one_letter_code
_entity_poly.pdbx_strand_id
1 'polypeptide(L)'
;MNNKERLTYDVFHDECQEDGYWHCFIFIPKNKQNNLFSLLQKPRNNLKFDYPIHFNEIGKKYKKHNEKARLVKSWITILIYAIQQQKVSGVLYFGHNDETPIYELKKGLEHKIGCKMVIFREKDNHKKMYETMDTAKKIETTFRMGLKGGTHFLFFDEKITIGNVYIDHEEKAFRENFNDQNMLERFKEESEENIFFESDSAIMPICKKDYKKNCMISEFMQLADIAVGGMRTQKLQMFDFPARNEATFPLKDILEKEIGNFARMKESRYYKGFVLSDAWIENEKWQFDEMHIDIDQDNQQKFSSLF
;
A
#
# COMPACT_ATOMS: atom_id res chain seq x y z
N MET A 1 8.25 -1.78 35.40
CA MET A 1 8.27 -1.70 33.92
C MET A 1 6.97 -1.02 33.49
N ASN A 2 7.05 0.16 32.87
CA ASN A 2 5.86 0.82 32.33
C ASN A 2 5.30 -0.08 31.22
N ASN A 3 4.10 -0.60 31.43
CA ASN A 3 3.32 -1.35 30.44
C ASN A 3 2.90 -0.35 29.36
N LYS A 4 3.81 -0.04 28.43
CA LYS A 4 3.47 0.76 27.26
C LYS A 4 2.44 -0.07 26.49
N GLU A 5 1.23 0.46 26.41
CA GLU A 5 0.11 -0.19 25.74
C GLU A 5 0.56 -0.63 24.33
N ARG A 6 0.34 -1.92 24.01
CA ARG A 6 0.70 -2.48 22.71
C ARG A 6 -0.21 -1.86 21.66
N LEU A 7 0.38 -1.37 20.56
CA LEU A 7 -0.40 -0.80 19.47
C LEU A 7 -1.02 -1.93 18.63
N THR A 8 -2.32 -1.83 18.39
CA THR A 8 -3.04 -2.75 17.51
C THR A 8 -3.18 -2.16 16.11
N TYR A 9 -2.91 -2.97 15.09
CA TYR A 9 -3.03 -2.62 13.67
C TYR A 9 -4.02 -3.55 12.97
N ASP A 10 -4.94 -2.97 12.20
CA ASP A 10 -5.61 -3.72 11.13
C ASP A 10 -4.79 -3.60 9.85
N VAL A 11 -4.87 -4.62 8.99
CA VAL A 11 -4.13 -4.71 7.75
C VAL A 11 -5.09 -4.66 6.57
N PHE A 12 -4.81 -3.81 5.59
CA PHE A 12 -5.59 -3.69 4.37
C PHE A 12 -4.72 -4.11 3.19
N HIS A 13 -5.17 -5.10 2.43
CA HIS A 13 -4.41 -5.74 1.38
C HIS A 13 -5.14 -5.67 0.03
N ASP A 14 -4.39 -5.29 -1.01
CA ASP A 14 -4.80 -5.47 -2.40
C ASP A 14 -3.62 -6.01 -3.21
N GLU A 15 -3.92 -6.58 -4.37
CA GLU A 15 -2.95 -7.23 -5.24
C GLU A 15 -3.15 -6.87 -6.72
N CYS A 16 -2.11 -7.10 -7.52
CA CYS A 16 -2.20 -6.91 -8.95
C CYS A 16 -1.31 -7.89 -9.72
N GLN A 17 -1.83 -8.48 -10.80
CA GLN A 17 -1.12 -9.47 -11.64
C GLN A 17 -0.52 -8.88 -12.94
N GLU A 18 -0.55 -7.55 -13.12
CA GLU A 18 0.04 -6.90 -14.31
C GLU A 18 1.56 -6.70 -14.16
N ASP A 19 2.34 -7.25 -15.10
CA ASP A 19 3.80 -7.16 -15.17
C ASP A 19 4.53 -7.59 -13.87
N GLY A 20 4.08 -8.74 -13.35
CA GLY A 20 4.49 -9.34 -12.09
C GLY A 20 3.29 -9.51 -11.15
N TYR A 21 3.51 -10.14 -10.00
CA TYR A 21 2.48 -10.28 -8.97
C TYR A 21 2.78 -9.37 -7.77
N TRP A 22 2.05 -8.28 -7.71
CA TRP A 22 2.20 -7.22 -6.73
C TRP A 22 1.28 -7.45 -5.55
N HIS A 23 1.80 -7.23 -4.35
CA HIS A 23 1.00 -7.14 -3.13
C HIS A 23 1.26 -5.79 -2.46
N CYS A 24 0.20 -5.19 -1.92
CA CYS A 24 0.30 -4.07 -1.00
C CYS A 24 -0.38 -4.42 0.32
N PHE A 25 0.30 -4.18 1.45
CA PHE A 25 -0.28 -4.25 2.78
C PHE A 25 -0.14 -2.90 3.45
N ILE A 26 -1.25 -2.32 3.90
CA ILE A 26 -1.27 -1.09 4.69
C ILE A 26 -1.67 -1.45 6.12
N PHE A 27 -0.75 -1.28 7.05
CA PHE A 27 -0.96 -1.43 8.49
C PHE A 27 -1.49 -0.10 9.03
N ILE A 28 -2.72 -0.08 9.54
CA ILE A 28 -3.36 1.12 10.08
C ILE A 28 -3.60 0.93 11.58
N PRO A 29 -3.01 1.77 12.46
CA PRO A 29 -3.27 1.67 13.89
C PRO A 29 -4.75 1.88 14.17
N LYS A 30 -5.40 0.95 14.90
CA LYS A 30 -6.85 1.01 15.17
C LYS A 30 -7.27 2.33 15.80
N ASN A 31 -6.49 2.82 16.78
CA ASN A 31 -6.74 4.09 17.46
C ASN A 31 -6.56 5.34 16.57
N LYS A 32 -6.06 5.20 15.34
CA LYS A 32 -5.84 6.30 14.38
C LYS A 32 -6.67 6.15 13.10
N GLN A 33 -7.46 5.09 12.95
CA GLN A 33 -8.31 4.87 11.77
C GLN A 33 -9.26 6.06 11.52
N ASN A 34 -9.97 6.55 12.55
CA ASN A 34 -10.83 7.73 12.42
C ASN A 34 -10.11 8.97 11.90
N ASN A 35 -8.85 9.18 12.30
CA ASN A 35 -8.06 10.33 11.87
C ASN A 35 -7.70 10.22 10.38
N LEU A 36 -7.23 9.04 9.95
CA LEU A 36 -6.90 8.80 8.55
C LEU A 36 -8.16 8.88 7.67
N PHE A 37 -9.25 8.23 8.08
CA PHE A 37 -10.52 8.28 7.38
C PHE A 37 -11.02 9.72 7.21
N SER A 38 -10.99 10.52 8.27
CA SER A 38 -11.35 11.95 8.21
C SER A 38 -10.49 12.75 7.23
N LEU A 39 -9.20 12.40 7.07
CA LEU A 39 -8.34 13.01 6.06
C LEU A 39 -8.73 12.60 4.64
N LEU A 40 -9.05 11.32 4.40
CA LEU A 40 -9.48 10.82 3.09
C LEU A 40 -10.83 11.40 2.63
N GLN A 41 -11.70 11.77 3.57
CA GLN A 41 -12.98 12.42 3.30
C GLN A 41 -12.85 13.85 2.77
N LYS A 42 -11.83 14.61 3.19
CA LYS A 42 -11.63 16.00 2.77
C LYS A 42 -11.61 16.17 1.24
N PRO A 43 -10.75 15.47 0.48
CA PRO A 43 -10.74 15.59 -0.97
C PRO A 43 -12.03 15.09 -1.62
N ARG A 44 -12.70 14.05 -1.08
CA ARG A 44 -14.00 13.59 -1.60
C ARG A 44 -15.04 14.71 -1.53
N ASN A 45 -15.14 15.38 -0.38
CA ASN A 45 -16.09 16.46 -0.17
C ASN A 45 -15.77 17.68 -1.05
N ASN A 46 -14.48 18.03 -1.18
CA ASN A 46 -14.06 19.15 -2.01
C ASN A 46 -14.30 18.91 -3.51
N LEU A 47 -14.07 17.68 -3.98
CA LEU A 47 -14.32 17.27 -5.36
C LEU A 47 -15.79 16.95 -5.64
N LYS A 48 -16.61 16.78 -4.60
CA LYS A 48 -17.97 16.21 -4.70
C LYS A 48 -17.96 14.82 -5.36
N PHE A 49 -16.94 14.01 -5.04
CA PHE A 49 -16.75 12.68 -5.62
C PHE A 49 -17.42 11.60 -4.77
N ASP A 50 -18.61 11.17 -5.20
CA ASP A 50 -19.51 10.33 -4.40
C ASP A 50 -19.43 8.82 -4.69
N TYR A 51 -18.59 8.40 -5.64
CA TYR A 51 -18.48 7.02 -6.08
C TYR A 51 -17.28 6.29 -5.47
N PRO A 52 -17.29 4.95 -5.41
CA PRO A 52 -16.07 4.18 -5.20
C PRO A 52 -15.01 4.56 -6.24
N ILE A 53 -13.75 4.53 -5.84
CA ILE A 53 -12.61 4.76 -6.73
C ILE A 53 -11.86 3.45 -6.93
N HIS A 54 -11.60 3.13 -8.19
CA HIS A 54 -10.69 2.06 -8.57
C HIS A 54 -9.56 2.64 -9.41
N PHE A 55 -8.33 2.28 -9.10
CA PHE A 55 -7.17 2.88 -9.76
C PHE A 55 -7.13 2.55 -11.27
N ASN A 56 -7.56 1.35 -11.64
CA ASN A 56 -7.62 0.91 -13.03
C ASN A 56 -8.61 1.71 -13.90
N GLU A 57 -9.56 2.45 -13.30
CA GLU A 57 -10.54 3.26 -14.04
C GLU A 57 -9.95 4.59 -14.57
N ILE A 58 -8.75 4.98 -14.15
CA ILE A 58 -8.07 6.17 -14.69
C ILE A 58 -7.48 5.79 -16.05
N GLY A 59 -8.27 5.86 -17.11
CA GLY A 59 -7.86 5.43 -18.45
C GLY A 59 -6.82 6.33 -19.12
N LYS A 60 -6.21 5.85 -20.22
CA LYS A 60 -5.18 6.58 -21.00
C LYS A 60 -5.62 7.97 -21.48
N LYS A 61 -6.91 8.14 -21.77
CA LYS A 61 -7.50 9.39 -22.29
C LYS A 61 -7.82 10.41 -21.19
N TYR A 62 -7.64 10.06 -19.91
CA TYR A 62 -7.98 10.96 -18.81
C TYR A 62 -7.02 12.15 -18.79
N LYS A 63 -7.59 13.34 -18.62
CA LYS A 63 -6.83 14.57 -18.44
C LYS A 63 -6.45 14.73 -16.97
N LYS A 64 -5.39 15.51 -16.71
CA LYS A 64 -4.86 15.82 -15.37
C LYS A 64 -5.91 16.37 -14.42
N HIS A 65 -6.79 17.25 -14.91
CA HIS A 65 -7.83 17.88 -14.10
C HIS A 65 -9.05 16.98 -13.82
N ASN A 66 -9.03 15.72 -14.27
CA ASN A 66 -10.09 14.78 -13.95
C ASN A 66 -10.20 14.59 -12.43
N GLU A 67 -11.43 14.59 -11.92
CA GLU A 67 -11.73 14.46 -10.50
C GLU A 67 -11.16 13.17 -9.88
N LYS A 68 -11.17 12.03 -10.59
CA LYS A 68 -10.59 10.77 -10.11
C LYS A 68 -9.08 10.90 -9.94
N ALA A 69 -8.40 11.45 -10.94
CA ALA A 69 -6.95 11.66 -10.89
C ALA A 69 -6.56 12.60 -9.73
N ARG A 70 -7.34 13.67 -9.51
CA ARG A 70 -7.14 14.59 -8.37
C ARG A 70 -7.43 13.94 -7.02
N LEU A 71 -8.44 13.07 -6.94
CA LEU A 71 -8.73 12.31 -5.73
C LEU A 71 -7.58 11.34 -5.41
N VAL A 72 -7.08 10.60 -6.42
CA VAL A 72 -5.90 9.73 -6.27
C VAL A 72 -4.69 10.52 -5.79
N LYS A 73 -4.37 11.66 -6.42
CA LYS A 73 -3.25 12.52 -5.98
C LYS A 73 -3.39 12.91 -4.51
N SER A 74 -4.60 13.29 -4.12
CA SER A 74 -4.90 13.65 -2.73
C SER A 74 -4.66 12.48 -1.78
N TRP A 75 -5.23 11.31 -2.08
CA TRP A 75 -5.10 10.10 -1.26
C TRP A 75 -3.66 9.58 -1.19
N ILE A 76 -2.90 9.65 -2.28
CA ILE A 76 -1.47 9.33 -2.30
C ILE A 76 -0.69 10.25 -1.37
N THR A 77 -0.92 11.57 -1.42
CA THR A 77 -0.20 12.48 -0.51
C THR A 77 -0.59 12.27 0.97
N ILE A 78 -1.85 11.91 1.24
CA ILE A 78 -2.31 11.52 2.58
C ILE A 78 -1.62 10.22 3.03
N LEU A 79 -1.52 9.21 2.17
CA LEU A 79 -0.82 7.96 2.48
C LEU A 79 0.66 8.21 2.80
N ILE A 80 1.36 8.97 1.95
CA ILE A 80 2.76 9.34 2.15
C ILE A 80 2.94 10.08 3.48
N TYR A 81 2.01 10.96 3.83
CA TYR A 81 2.01 11.61 5.14
C TYR A 81 1.80 10.59 6.28
N ALA A 82 0.83 9.69 6.14
CA ALA A 82 0.43 8.75 7.17
C ALA A 82 1.53 7.75 7.55
N ILE A 83 2.40 7.40 6.59
CA ILE A 83 3.54 6.47 6.80
C ILE A 83 4.78 7.12 7.42
N GLN A 84 4.79 8.43 7.65
CA GLN A 84 5.92 9.09 8.32
C GLN A 84 5.99 8.72 9.81
N GLN A 85 7.19 8.39 10.29
CA GLN A 85 7.43 7.84 11.62
C GLN A 85 8.08 8.81 12.62
N GLN A 86 8.90 9.77 12.15
CA GLN A 86 9.73 10.61 13.02
C GLN A 86 9.55 12.12 12.81
N LYS A 87 9.79 12.61 11.59
CA LYS A 87 9.77 14.04 11.24
C LYS A 87 8.50 14.33 10.43
N VAL A 88 7.37 14.23 11.10
CA VAL A 88 6.03 14.33 10.49
C VAL A 88 5.82 15.75 9.96
N SER A 89 5.73 15.86 8.63
CA SER A 89 5.40 17.07 7.88
C SER A 89 5.02 16.67 6.46
N GLY A 90 4.01 17.32 5.91
CA GLY A 90 3.50 16.94 4.61
C GLY A 90 2.80 18.07 3.92
N VAL A 91 2.94 18.05 2.60
CA VAL A 91 2.20 18.87 1.67
C VAL A 91 1.04 18.00 1.19
N LEU A 92 -0.19 18.39 1.53
CA LEU A 92 -1.38 17.62 1.17
C LEU A 92 -2.18 18.33 0.09
N TYR A 93 -2.60 17.56 -0.91
CA TYR A 93 -3.59 17.97 -1.88
C TYR A 93 -4.95 17.50 -1.40
N PHE A 94 -5.94 18.39 -1.40
CA PHE A 94 -7.33 18.04 -1.03
C PHE A 94 -8.29 18.28 -2.20
N GLY A 95 -7.83 17.99 -3.42
CA GLY A 95 -8.69 17.95 -4.59
C GLY A 95 -9.34 19.28 -4.98
N HIS A 96 -8.68 20.44 -4.82
CA HIS A 96 -9.18 21.68 -5.45
C HIS A 96 -8.60 21.84 -6.86
N ASN A 97 -9.19 22.77 -7.63
CA ASN A 97 -8.90 22.93 -9.07
C ASN A 97 -7.46 23.39 -9.30
N ASP A 98 -6.90 24.05 -8.30
CA ASP A 98 -5.58 24.63 -8.35
C ASP A 98 -4.59 23.54 -7.93
N GLU A 99 -3.57 23.29 -8.77
CA GLU A 99 -2.48 22.36 -8.46
C GLU A 99 -1.56 22.85 -7.33
N THR A 100 -1.93 23.94 -6.67
CA THR A 100 -1.27 24.46 -5.49
C THR A 100 -1.61 23.58 -4.29
N PRO A 101 -0.63 23.12 -3.51
CA PRO A 101 -0.93 22.49 -2.25
C PRO A 101 -1.65 23.45 -1.30
N ILE A 102 -2.67 22.95 -0.64
CA ILE A 102 -3.64 23.81 0.07
C ILE A 102 -3.40 23.73 1.58
N TYR A 103 -2.72 22.68 2.01
CA TYR A 103 -2.51 22.41 3.41
C TYR A 103 -1.10 21.90 3.68
N GLU A 104 -0.34 22.72 4.39
CA GLU A 104 0.89 22.32 5.04
C GLU A 104 0.55 21.87 6.46
N LEU A 105 0.81 20.60 6.77
CA LEU A 105 0.65 20.10 8.13
C LEU A 105 1.79 20.59 9.02
N LYS A 106 1.44 21.10 10.20
CA LYS A 106 2.40 21.54 11.23
C LYS A 106 3.32 20.38 11.62
N LYS A 107 4.59 20.70 11.84
CA LYS A 107 5.63 19.76 12.25
C LYS A 107 5.35 19.25 13.67
N GLY A 108 5.34 17.94 13.88
CA GLY A 108 5.26 17.36 15.23
C GLY A 108 4.73 15.93 15.29
N LEU A 109 5.15 15.17 16.30
CA LEU A 109 4.78 13.76 16.49
C LEU A 109 3.32 13.59 16.95
N GLU A 110 2.71 14.61 17.55
CA GLU A 110 1.31 14.64 17.97
C GLU A 110 0.33 14.45 16.81
N HIS A 111 0.75 14.80 15.59
CA HIS A 111 -0.03 14.66 14.37
C HIS A 111 0.23 13.35 13.62
N LYS A 112 1.10 12.48 14.15
CA LYS A 112 1.42 11.19 13.56
C LYS A 112 0.18 10.29 13.47
N ILE A 113 -0.09 9.78 12.26
CA ILE A 113 -1.01 8.66 12.05
C ILE A 113 -0.27 7.35 12.36
N GLY A 114 0.94 7.16 11.82
CA GLY A 114 1.77 6.00 12.14
C GLY A 114 1.34 4.74 11.41
N CYS A 115 0.77 4.90 10.21
CA CYS A 115 0.59 3.78 9.29
C CYS A 115 1.94 3.19 8.91
N LYS A 116 1.94 1.93 8.48
CA LYS A 116 3.09 1.33 7.82
C LYS A 116 2.65 0.65 6.53
N MET A 117 3.54 0.55 5.55
CA MET A 117 3.19 0.04 4.22
C MET A 117 4.23 -0.95 3.71
N VAL A 118 3.77 -2.08 3.20
CA VAL A 118 4.59 -3.06 2.49
C VAL A 118 4.11 -3.09 1.06
N ILE A 119 5.01 -2.92 0.10
CA ILE A 119 4.72 -3.26 -1.29
C ILE A 119 5.84 -4.17 -1.78
N PHE A 120 5.47 -5.34 -2.30
CA PHE A 120 6.44 -6.17 -2.99
C PHE A 120 5.87 -6.73 -4.28
N ARG A 121 6.76 -7.02 -5.23
CA ARG A 121 6.43 -7.63 -6.52
C ARG A 121 7.17 -8.96 -6.67
N GLU A 122 6.44 -10.04 -6.84
CA GLU A 122 7.00 -11.29 -7.36
C GLU A 122 7.15 -11.15 -8.88
N LYS A 123 8.40 -11.05 -9.35
CA LYS A 123 8.74 -10.66 -10.74
C LYS A 123 8.26 -11.67 -11.78
N ASP A 124 8.22 -12.95 -11.44
CA ASP A 124 7.93 -14.02 -12.39
C ASP A 124 6.44 -14.38 -12.49
N ASN A 125 5.56 -13.66 -11.79
CA ASN A 125 4.12 -13.94 -11.70
C ASN A 125 3.83 -15.43 -11.48
N HIS A 126 4.43 -15.99 -10.44
CA HIS A 126 4.34 -17.38 -9.99
C HIS A 126 4.87 -18.44 -10.95
N LYS A 127 5.44 -18.05 -12.10
CA LYS A 127 5.94 -19.00 -13.13
C LYS A 127 7.06 -19.89 -12.63
N LYS A 128 7.96 -19.35 -11.79
CA LYS A 128 9.08 -20.10 -11.21
C LYS A 128 8.79 -20.68 -9.83
N MET A 129 7.57 -20.49 -9.33
CA MET A 129 7.19 -21.01 -8.02
C MET A 129 6.83 -22.48 -8.12
N TYR A 130 7.49 -23.29 -7.28
CA TYR A 130 7.38 -24.74 -7.07
C TYR A 130 6.30 -25.42 -7.94
N GLU A 131 6.73 -26.23 -8.91
CA GLU A 131 5.85 -26.84 -9.93
C GLU A 131 4.68 -27.66 -9.33
N THR A 132 4.86 -28.19 -8.12
CA THR A 132 3.87 -29.00 -7.42
C THR A 132 2.76 -28.17 -6.74
N MET A 133 2.88 -26.84 -6.68
CA MET A 133 1.86 -25.97 -6.11
C MET A 133 0.82 -25.58 -7.16
N ASP A 134 -0.46 -25.72 -6.80
CA ASP A 134 -1.56 -25.10 -7.53
C ASP A 134 -1.55 -23.57 -7.36
N THR A 135 -2.32 -22.87 -8.20
CA THR A 135 -2.40 -21.40 -8.18
C THR A 135 -2.80 -20.85 -6.81
N ALA A 136 -3.76 -21.48 -6.13
CA ALA A 136 -4.23 -21.02 -4.82
C ALA A 136 -3.10 -21.05 -3.78
N LYS A 137 -2.36 -22.15 -3.68
CA LYS A 137 -1.21 -22.27 -2.76
C LYS A 137 -0.10 -21.27 -3.06
N LYS A 138 0.11 -20.92 -4.34
CA LYS A 138 1.10 -19.90 -4.72
C LYS A 138 0.67 -18.52 -4.20
N ILE A 139 -0.60 -18.16 -4.36
CA ILE A 139 -1.20 -16.94 -3.82
C ILE A 139 -1.14 -16.91 -2.28
N GLU A 140 -1.55 -17.98 -1.61
CA GLU A 140 -1.50 -18.10 -0.13
C GLU A 140 -0.06 -17.92 0.38
N THR A 141 0.91 -18.52 -0.32
CA THR A 141 2.32 -18.47 0.03
C THR A 141 2.90 -17.06 -0.14
N THR A 142 2.64 -16.39 -1.27
CA THR A 142 3.13 -15.02 -1.46
C THR A 142 2.46 -14.03 -0.52
N PHE A 143 1.17 -14.18 -0.26
CA PHE A 143 0.46 -13.38 0.74
C PHE A 143 1.12 -13.51 2.12
N ARG A 144 1.31 -14.75 2.61
CA ARG A 144 1.94 -15.01 3.93
C ARG A 144 3.37 -14.48 3.98
N MET A 145 4.14 -14.67 2.91
CA MET A 145 5.50 -14.14 2.80
C MET A 145 5.52 -12.61 2.92
N GLY A 146 4.63 -11.91 2.21
CA GLY A 146 4.52 -10.45 2.26
C GLY A 146 4.20 -9.95 3.66
N LEU A 147 3.22 -10.58 4.32
CA LEU A 147 2.80 -10.20 5.66
C LEU A 147 3.92 -10.45 6.69
N LYS A 148 4.56 -11.63 6.66
CA LYS A 148 5.65 -12.01 7.56
C LYS A 148 6.91 -11.17 7.38
N GLY A 149 7.37 -11.02 6.14
CA GLY A 149 8.52 -10.18 5.84
C GLY A 149 8.25 -8.73 6.21
N GLY A 150 7.05 -8.24 5.88
CA GLY A 150 6.59 -6.92 6.24
C GLY A 150 6.63 -6.65 7.74
N THR A 151 6.09 -7.55 8.56
CA THR A 151 6.10 -7.37 10.01
C THR A 151 7.51 -7.44 10.59
N HIS A 152 8.34 -8.37 10.10
CA HIS A 152 9.74 -8.49 10.49
C HIS A 152 10.51 -7.17 10.24
N PHE A 153 10.46 -6.61 9.03
CA PHE A 153 11.22 -5.40 8.71
C PHE A 153 10.69 -4.14 9.38
N LEU A 154 9.37 -4.00 9.47
CA LEU A 154 8.75 -2.76 9.92
C LEU A 154 8.63 -2.67 11.45
N PHE A 155 8.67 -3.79 12.17
CA PHE A 155 8.40 -3.83 13.60
C PHE A 155 9.45 -4.58 14.43
N PHE A 156 10.65 -4.87 13.93
CA PHE A 156 11.66 -5.71 14.62
C PHE A 156 11.97 -5.35 16.08
N ASP A 157 11.76 -4.10 16.51
CA ASP A 157 11.97 -3.62 17.88
C ASP A 157 10.70 -3.06 18.54
N GLU A 158 9.53 -3.31 17.94
CA GLU A 158 8.22 -2.90 18.42
C GLU A 158 7.39 -4.12 18.81
N LYS A 159 6.68 -4.05 19.93
CA LYS A 159 5.65 -5.04 20.29
C LYS A 159 4.29 -4.56 19.78
N ILE A 160 3.71 -5.29 18.84
CA ILE A 160 2.43 -4.93 18.22
C ILE A 160 1.42 -6.06 18.27
N THR A 161 0.15 -5.72 18.11
CA THR A 161 -0.93 -6.68 17.91
C THR A 161 -1.52 -6.50 16.51
N ILE A 162 -1.71 -7.59 15.77
CA ILE A 162 -2.44 -7.62 14.50
C ILE A 162 -3.90 -7.96 14.80
N GLY A 163 -4.80 -7.10 14.32
CA GLY A 163 -6.25 -7.32 14.32
C GLY A 163 -6.70 -8.02 13.05
N ASN A 164 -7.69 -7.45 12.36
CA ASN A 164 -8.23 -8.03 11.14
C ASN A 164 -7.34 -7.75 9.93
N VAL A 165 -7.35 -8.69 8.98
CA VAL A 165 -6.70 -8.55 7.68
C VAL A 165 -7.76 -8.49 6.59
N TYR A 166 -8.01 -7.30 6.07
CA TYR A 166 -8.98 -7.05 5.02
C TYR A 166 -8.34 -7.28 3.65
N ILE A 167 -9.01 -8.05 2.80
CA ILE A 167 -8.53 -8.40 1.45
C ILE A 167 -9.60 -8.10 0.41
N ASP A 168 -9.18 -7.74 -0.79
CA ASP A 168 -10.09 -7.51 -1.90
C ASP A 168 -10.50 -8.81 -2.58
N HIS A 169 -11.54 -9.46 -2.05
CA HIS A 169 -12.05 -10.71 -2.60
C HIS A 169 -13.54 -10.89 -2.32
N GLU A 170 -14.24 -11.59 -3.21
CA GLU A 170 -15.61 -12.04 -2.93
C GLU A 170 -15.58 -13.15 -1.88
N GLU A 171 -16.42 -13.05 -0.85
CA GLU A 171 -16.34 -13.91 0.33
C GLU A 171 -16.53 -15.39 -0.01
N LYS A 172 -17.57 -15.73 -0.77
CA LYS A 172 -17.85 -17.13 -1.11
C LYS A 172 -16.69 -17.73 -1.91
N ALA A 173 -16.25 -17.05 -2.96
CA ALA A 173 -15.13 -17.46 -3.78
C ALA A 173 -13.84 -17.54 -2.96
N PHE A 174 -13.64 -16.66 -1.97
CA PHE A 174 -12.47 -16.74 -1.09
C PHE A 174 -12.48 -18.04 -0.29
N ARG A 175 -13.60 -18.33 0.40
CA ARG A 175 -13.75 -19.52 1.24
C ARG A 175 -13.71 -20.84 0.45
N GLU A 176 -14.11 -20.81 -0.82
CA GLU A 176 -14.07 -21.99 -1.71
C GLU A 176 -12.67 -22.27 -2.27
N ASN A 177 -11.82 -21.23 -2.44
CA ASN A 177 -10.53 -21.36 -3.14
C ASN A 177 -9.31 -21.27 -2.22
N PHE A 178 -9.44 -20.66 -1.04
CA PHE A 178 -8.33 -20.41 -0.13
C PHE A 178 -8.56 -20.99 1.26
N ASN A 179 -7.46 -21.34 1.90
CA ASN A 179 -7.44 -21.88 3.25
C ASN A 179 -6.81 -20.89 4.22
N ASP A 180 -7.63 -20.31 5.11
CA ASP A 180 -7.19 -19.42 6.19
C ASP A 180 -6.05 -20.02 7.02
N GLN A 181 -6.03 -21.36 7.19
CA GLN A 181 -4.96 -22.05 7.91
C GLN A 181 -3.59 -21.82 7.25
N ASN A 182 -3.54 -21.84 5.91
CA ASN A 182 -2.31 -21.64 5.16
C ASN A 182 -1.89 -20.16 5.13
N MET A 183 -2.80 -19.23 5.41
CA MET A 183 -2.55 -17.80 5.33
C MET A 183 -2.30 -17.20 6.71
N LEU A 184 -3.36 -16.94 7.47
CA LEU A 184 -3.30 -16.19 8.73
C LEU A 184 -2.89 -17.08 9.91
N GLU A 185 -3.42 -18.29 10.04
CA GLU A 185 -3.07 -19.14 11.20
C GLU A 185 -1.61 -19.59 11.14
N ARG A 186 -1.14 -20.02 9.98
CA ARG A 186 0.29 -20.31 9.79
C ARG A 186 1.16 -19.07 9.97
N PHE A 187 0.68 -17.88 9.61
CA PHE A 187 1.40 -16.65 9.93
C PHE A 187 1.46 -16.43 11.46
N LYS A 188 0.38 -16.66 12.21
CA LYS A 188 0.36 -16.58 13.67
C LYS A 188 1.40 -17.50 14.30
N GLU A 189 1.49 -18.75 13.82
CA GLU A 189 2.45 -19.75 14.30
C GLU A 189 3.91 -19.40 13.96
N GLU A 190 4.15 -18.82 12.79
CA GLU A 190 5.49 -18.51 12.29
C GLU A 190 5.97 -17.07 12.61
N SER A 191 5.15 -16.30 13.34
CA SER A 191 5.44 -14.90 13.67
C SER A 191 6.54 -14.77 14.73
N GLU A 192 7.27 -13.65 14.66
CA GLU A 192 8.28 -13.29 15.66
C GLU A 192 7.64 -13.04 17.04
N GLU A 193 8.41 -13.22 18.12
CA GLU A 193 7.94 -13.10 19.51
C GLU A 193 7.33 -11.73 19.88
N ASN A 194 7.62 -10.69 19.08
CA ASN A 194 7.11 -9.34 19.27
C ASN A 194 5.80 -9.06 18.52
N ILE A 195 5.31 -10.01 17.71
CA ILE A 195 4.07 -9.89 16.94
C ILE A 195 2.98 -10.74 17.61
N PHE A 196 1.95 -10.07 18.09
CA PHE A 196 0.78 -10.67 18.71
C PHE A 196 -0.44 -10.56 17.81
N PHE A 197 -1.51 -11.27 18.16
CA PHE A 197 -2.77 -11.25 17.43
C PHE A 197 -3.94 -11.07 18.39
N GLU A 198 -4.98 -10.36 17.97
CA GLU A 198 -6.25 -10.38 18.68
C GLU A 198 -6.89 -11.76 18.59
N SER A 199 -7.64 -12.16 19.62
CA SER A 199 -8.26 -13.49 19.69
C SER A 199 -9.25 -13.76 18.55
N ASP A 200 -9.87 -12.71 18.02
CA ASP A 200 -10.84 -12.73 16.93
C ASP A 200 -10.26 -12.22 15.60
N SER A 201 -8.93 -12.08 15.50
CA SER A 201 -8.26 -11.71 14.25
C SER A 201 -8.54 -12.71 13.14
N ALA A 202 -9.12 -12.22 12.05
CA ALA A 202 -9.49 -13.02 10.89
C ALA A 202 -9.12 -12.34 9.56
N ILE A 203 -9.08 -13.13 8.49
CA ILE A 203 -9.12 -12.60 7.13
C ILE A 203 -10.57 -12.21 6.82
N MET A 204 -10.75 -10.97 6.38
CA MET A 204 -12.04 -10.33 6.11
C MET A 204 -12.13 -9.98 4.62
N PRO A 205 -12.67 -10.87 3.77
CA PRO A 205 -12.88 -10.59 2.36
C PRO A 205 -13.91 -9.47 2.16
N ILE A 206 -13.58 -8.50 1.30
CA ILE A 206 -14.49 -7.43 0.91
C ILE A 206 -14.43 -7.27 -0.60
N CYS A 207 -15.56 -7.47 -1.27
CA CYS A 207 -15.62 -7.35 -2.72
C CYS A 207 -15.66 -5.88 -3.15
N LYS A 208 -14.88 -5.50 -4.18
CA LYS A 208 -14.93 -4.17 -4.83
C LYS A 208 -16.36 -3.67 -5.11
N LYS A 209 -17.28 -4.57 -5.52
CA LYS A 209 -18.68 -4.23 -5.81
C LYS A 209 -19.46 -3.72 -4.59
N ASP A 210 -19.01 -4.07 -3.40
CA ASP A 210 -19.64 -3.73 -2.12
C ASP A 210 -18.98 -2.51 -1.46
N TYR A 211 -18.00 -1.89 -2.12
CA TYR A 211 -17.36 -0.68 -1.62
C TYR A 211 -18.37 0.47 -1.54
N LYS A 212 -18.36 1.14 -0.39
CA LYS A 212 -19.27 2.25 -0.09
C LYS A 212 -18.47 3.52 0.22
N LYS A 213 -18.97 4.67 -0.24
CA LYS A 213 -18.52 5.98 0.25
C LYS A 213 -18.83 6.08 1.74
N ASN A 214 -18.01 6.83 2.48
CA ASN A 214 -18.20 7.08 3.91
C ASN A 214 -18.16 5.80 4.76
N CYS A 215 -17.66 4.69 4.19
CA CYS A 215 -17.36 3.49 4.91
C CYS A 215 -15.85 3.39 5.06
N MET A 216 -15.39 3.50 6.31
CA MET A 216 -13.97 3.51 6.66
C MET A 216 -13.21 2.34 6.03
N ILE A 217 -13.74 1.13 6.20
CA ILE A 217 -13.13 -0.09 5.70
C ILE A 217 -13.06 -0.07 4.16
N SER A 218 -14.17 0.26 3.48
CA SER A 218 -14.17 0.38 2.01
C SER A 218 -13.16 1.41 1.50
N GLU A 219 -12.97 2.53 2.20
CA GLU A 219 -12.02 3.55 1.76
C GLU A 219 -10.57 3.18 2.00
N PHE A 220 -10.27 2.41 3.06
CA PHE A 220 -8.93 1.86 3.26
C PHE A 220 -8.60 0.76 2.26
N MET A 221 -9.59 -0.06 1.85
CA MET A 221 -9.41 -1.01 0.75
C MET A 221 -9.13 -0.29 -0.59
N GLN A 222 -9.89 0.77 -0.90
CA GLN A 222 -9.61 1.61 -2.07
C GLN A 222 -8.24 2.31 -1.99
N LEU A 223 -7.78 2.65 -0.77
CA LEU A 223 -6.44 3.20 -0.57
C LEU A 223 -5.35 2.17 -0.88
N ALA A 224 -5.55 0.89 -0.55
CA ALA A 224 -4.64 -0.20 -0.90
C ALA A 224 -4.57 -0.41 -2.43
N ASP A 225 -5.72 -0.42 -3.12
CA ASP A 225 -5.81 -0.45 -4.60
C ASP A 225 -5.02 0.71 -5.24
N ILE A 226 -5.25 1.93 -4.74
CA ILE A 226 -4.53 3.13 -5.20
C ILE A 226 -3.03 3.04 -4.91
N ALA A 227 -2.63 2.51 -3.76
CA ALA A 227 -1.22 2.37 -3.38
C ALA A 227 -0.49 1.38 -4.30
N VAL A 228 -1.05 0.17 -4.50
CA VAL A 228 -0.43 -0.86 -5.35
C VAL A 228 -0.39 -0.40 -6.82
N GLY A 229 -1.50 0.11 -7.35
CA GLY A 229 -1.58 0.58 -8.72
C GLY A 229 -0.71 1.81 -8.98
N GLY A 230 -0.65 2.72 -8.00
CA GLY A 230 0.19 3.91 -8.09
C GLY A 230 1.67 3.59 -8.05
N MET A 231 2.09 2.68 -7.16
CA MET A 231 3.48 2.24 -7.08
C MET A 231 3.91 1.54 -8.36
N ARG A 232 3.07 0.64 -8.88
CA ARG A 232 3.28 -0.03 -10.17
C ARG A 232 3.44 0.97 -11.31
N THR A 233 2.56 1.97 -11.38
CA THR A 233 2.61 3.03 -12.42
C THR A 233 3.96 3.74 -12.43
N GLN A 234 4.46 4.15 -11.27
CA GLN A 234 5.73 4.86 -11.16
C GLN A 234 6.93 3.96 -11.46
N LYS A 235 6.92 2.73 -10.93
CA LYS A 235 8.00 1.76 -11.14
C LYS A 235 8.14 1.33 -12.60
N LEU A 236 7.03 0.98 -13.25
CA LEU A 236 7.01 0.53 -14.63
C LEU A 236 6.99 1.68 -15.65
N GLN A 237 7.03 2.93 -15.17
CA GLN A 237 7.05 4.11 -16.02
C GLN A 237 5.92 4.09 -17.07
N MET A 238 4.68 3.84 -16.64
CA MET A 238 3.51 3.63 -17.52
C MET A 238 3.03 4.94 -18.19
N PHE A 239 3.89 5.67 -18.89
CA PHE A 239 3.70 7.03 -19.39
C PHE A 239 2.53 7.20 -20.38
N ASP A 240 2.06 6.10 -20.97
CA ASP A 240 0.86 6.04 -21.78
C ASP A 240 -0.45 6.28 -20.98
N PHE A 241 -0.35 6.34 -19.64
CA PHE A 241 -1.40 6.80 -18.74
C PHE A 241 -0.98 8.11 -18.04
N PRO A 242 -1.02 9.27 -18.73
CA PRO A 242 -0.49 10.52 -18.21
C PRO A 242 -1.15 10.97 -16.90
N ALA A 243 -2.48 10.83 -16.79
CA ALA A 243 -3.19 11.16 -15.56
C ALA A 243 -2.83 10.24 -14.38
N ARG A 244 -2.52 8.96 -14.61
CA ARG A 244 -2.05 8.05 -13.56
C ARG A 244 -0.67 8.47 -13.08
N ASN A 245 0.28 8.67 -14.00
CA ASN A 245 1.65 9.05 -13.67
C ASN A 245 1.70 10.34 -12.86
N GLU A 246 0.94 11.35 -13.26
CA GLU A 246 0.95 12.60 -12.53
C GLU A 246 0.29 12.48 -11.16
N ALA A 247 -0.88 11.83 -11.09
CA ALA A 247 -1.58 11.65 -9.83
C ALA A 247 -0.74 10.87 -8.81
N THR A 248 0.08 9.92 -9.27
CA THR A 248 0.90 9.08 -8.40
C THR A 248 2.37 9.48 -8.36
N PHE A 249 2.74 10.60 -8.99
CA PHE A 249 4.10 11.14 -8.99
C PHE A 249 4.71 11.26 -7.57
N PRO A 250 3.96 11.64 -6.51
CA PRO A 250 4.54 11.68 -5.17
C PRO A 250 5.08 10.32 -4.66
N LEU A 251 4.63 9.18 -5.20
CA LEU A 251 5.20 7.87 -4.88
C LEU A 251 6.59 7.66 -5.51
N LYS A 252 6.93 8.39 -6.57
CA LYS A 252 8.27 8.36 -7.17
C LYS A 252 9.34 8.78 -6.17
N ASP A 253 9.08 9.83 -5.39
CA ASP A 253 9.99 10.28 -4.33
C ASP A 253 10.23 9.21 -3.26
N ILE A 254 9.26 8.32 -3.04
CA ILE A 254 9.37 7.20 -2.08
C ILE A 254 10.24 6.10 -2.69
N LEU A 255 10.03 5.75 -3.96
CA LEU A 255 10.87 4.81 -4.71
C LEU A 255 12.34 5.27 -4.77
N GLU A 256 12.57 6.52 -5.14
CA GLU A 256 13.93 7.08 -5.26
C GLU A 256 14.64 7.10 -3.90
N LYS A 257 13.92 7.36 -2.79
CA LYS A 257 14.47 7.28 -1.44
C LYS A 257 14.77 5.86 -0.97
N GLU A 258 14.03 4.86 -1.46
CA GLU A 258 14.32 3.46 -1.17
C GLU A 258 15.59 3.01 -1.88
N ILE A 259 15.75 3.34 -3.17
CA ILE A 259 16.95 3.01 -3.97
C ILE A 259 18.21 3.64 -3.39
N GLY A 260 18.13 4.86 -2.87
CA GLY A 260 19.25 5.51 -2.18
C GLY A 260 19.47 5.00 -0.75
N ASN A 261 18.66 4.05 -0.28
CA ASN A 261 18.58 3.54 1.10
C ASN A 261 18.29 4.62 2.16
N PHE A 262 17.90 5.83 1.74
CA PHE A 262 17.63 6.98 2.60
C PHE A 262 16.37 6.80 3.43
N ALA A 263 15.38 6.05 2.96
CA ALA A 263 14.17 5.75 3.73
C ALA A 263 14.45 4.84 4.93
N ARG A 264 15.41 3.91 4.79
CA ARG A 264 15.81 2.96 5.85
C ARG A 264 16.87 3.51 6.81
N MET A 265 17.40 4.71 6.55
CA MET A 265 18.27 5.41 7.50
C MET A 265 17.51 5.78 8.76
N LYS A 266 18.12 5.55 9.93
CA LYS A 266 17.51 5.84 11.24
C LYS A 266 17.01 7.27 11.39
N GLU A 267 17.62 8.25 10.73
CA GLU A 267 17.23 9.66 10.78
C GLU A 267 16.15 10.07 9.78
N SER A 268 15.75 9.13 8.92
CA SER A 268 14.72 9.37 7.92
C SER A 268 13.37 9.55 8.56
N ARG A 269 12.57 10.48 8.01
CA ARG A 269 11.17 10.62 8.43
C ARG A 269 10.36 9.36 8.15
N TYR A 270 10.81 8.50 7.24
CA TYR A 270 10.15 7.26 6.83
C TYR A 270 10.80 6.01 7.43
N TYR A 271 11.74 6.14 8.38
CA TYR A 271 12.38 4.98 8.99
C TYR A 271 11.32 4.03 9.56
N LYS A 272 11.25 2.80 9.02
CA LYS A 272 10.21 1.78 9.33
C LYS A 272 8.77 2.19 8.97
N GLY A 273 8.60 3.21 8.15
CA GLY A 273 7.29 3.63 7.65
C GLY A 273 6.82 2.79 6.47
N PHE A 274 7.76 2.28 5.68
CA PHE A 274 7.44 1.41 4.57
C PHE A 274 8.61 0.50 4.19
N VAL A 275 8.33 -0.51 3.37
CA VAL A 275 9.33 -1.34 2.69
C VAL A 275 8.87 -1.62 1.27
N LEU A 276 9.77 -1.47 0.29
CA LEU A 276 9.52 -1.81 -1.11
C LEU A 276 10.53 -2.87 -1.56
N SER A 277 10.05 -3.92 -2.23
CA SER A 277 10.95 -4.98 -2.70
C SER A 277 10.48 -5.65 -3.98
N ASP A 278 11.42 -6.03 -4.83
CA ASP A 278 11.18 -7.07 -5.82
C ASP A 278 11.59 -8.43 -5.23
N ALA A 279 10.80 -9.47 -5.47
CA ALA A 279 11.06 -10.83 -5.04
C ALA A 279 11.02 -11.79 -6.23
N TRP A 280 11.81 -12.87 -6.15
CA TRP A 280 11.79 -13.97 -7.11
C TRP A 280 12.28 -15.25 -6.43
N ILE A 281 12.09 -16.38 -7.10
CA ILE A 281 12.65 -17.66 -6.68
C ILE A 281 13.83 -18.00 -7.57
N GLU A 282 14.98 -18.25 -6.94
CA GLU A 282 16.20 -18.69 -7.59
C GLU A 282 16.84 -19.80 -6.76
N ASN A 283 17.17 -20.92 -7.41
CA ASN A 283 17.68 -22.13 -6.75
C ASN A 283 16.79 -22.58 -5.56
N GLU A 284 15.47 -22.63 -5.80
CA GLU A 284 14.44 -22.99 -4.80
C GLU A 284 14.38 -22.09 -3.56
N LYS A 285 14.99 -20.91 -3.61
CA LYS A 285 15.01 -19.95 -2.51
C LYS A 285 14.45 -18.62 -2.93
N TRP A 286 13.71 -18.02 -2.01
CA TRP A 286 13.27 -16.64 -2.14
C TRP A 286 14.46 -15.70 -2.10
N GLN A 287 14.54 -14.86 -3.12
CA GLN A 287 15.42 -13.72 -3.20
C GLN A 287 14.59 -12.46 -3.08
N PHE A 288 15.19 -11.44 -2.47
CA PHE A 288 14.58 -10.13 -2.27
C PHE A 288 15.61 -9.08 -2.62
N ASP A 289 15.18 -8.08 -3.36
CA ASP A 289 15.99 -6.94 -3.73
C ASP A 289 15.21 -5.64 -3.60
N GLU A 290 15.93 -4.54 -3.60
CA GLU A 290 15.35 -3.22 -3.64
C GLU A 290 14.55 -3.01 -4.92
N MET A 291 13.46 -2.27 -4.78
CA MET A 291 12.57 -2.00 -5.89
C MET A 291 13.18 -0.92 -6.81
N HIS A 292 13.91 -1.34 -7.84
CA HIS A 292 14.53 -0.40 -8.80
C HIS A 292 13.54 0.11 -9.86
N ILE A 293 13.69 1.39 -10.27
CA ILE A 293 13.04 1.93 -11.46
C ILE A 293 13.98 1.64 -12.63
N ASP A 294 13.53 0.82 -13.58
CA ASP A 294 14.25 0.64 -14.83
C ASP A 294 14.02 1.90 -15.66
N ILE A 295 15.00 2.82 -15.68
CA ILE A 295 14.88 4.07 -16.44
C ILE A 295 14.98 3.74 -17.92
N ASP A 296 13.84 3.72 -18.60
CA ASP A 296 13.78 3.74 -20.05
C ASP A 296 13.89 5.19 -20.54
N GLN A 297 15.10 5.57 -20.96
CA GLN A 297 15.41 6.93 -21.41
C GLN A 297 14.56 7.36 -22.62
N ASP A 298 14.18 6.43 -23.50
CA ASP A 298 13.37 6.73 -24.69
C ASP A 298 11.92 7.03 -24.29
N ASN A 299 11.40 6.29 -23.31
CA ASN A 299 10.06 6.50 -22.78
C ASN A 299 9.97 7.78 -21.94
N GLN A 300 11.02 8.14 -21.20
CA GLN A 300 11.08 9.39 -20.44
C GLN A 300 11.11 10.62 -21.37
N GLN A 301 11.89 10.60 -22.46
CA GLN A 301 11.92 11.68 -23.44
C GLN A 301 10.57 11.88 -24.12
N LYS A 302 9.88 10.79 -24.49
CA LYS A 302 8.51 10.86 -25.05
C LYS A 302 7.53 11.50 -24.09
N PHE A 303 7.57 11.13 -22.80
CA PHE A 303 6.68 11.73 -21.81
C PHE A 303 6.95 13.23 -21.59
N SER A 304 8.22 13.63 -21.52
CA SER A 304 8.60 15.04 -21.39
C SER A 304 8.15 15.89 -22.58
N SER A 305 7.97 15.30 -23.77
CA SER A 305 7.46 16.00 -24.96
C SER A 305 5.93 16.14 -25.02
N LEU A 306 5.19 15.49 -24.10
CA LEU A 306 3.72 15.57 -24.01
C LEU A 306 3.22 16.70 -23.09
N PHE A 307 4.15 17.47 -22.49
CA PHE A 307 3.90 18.62 -21.61
C PHE A 307 4.78 19.80 -22.00
#